data_AF-A0A5B0HYX5-F1
#
_entry.id   AF-A0A5B0HYX5-F1
#
_cell.length_a   1.000
_cell.length_b   1.000
_cell.length_c   1.000
_cell.angle_alpha   90.00
_cell.angle_beta   90.00
_cell.angle_gamma   90.00
#
_symmetry.space_group_name_H-M   'P 1'
#
loop_
_entity.id
_entity.type
_entity.pdbx_description
1 polymer ?
#
loop_
_entity_poly.entity_id
_entity_poly.type
_entity_poly.pdbx_seq_one_letter_code
_entity_poly.pdbx_strand_id
1 'polypeptide(L)'
;MLATAKGALERFHDVTADDDGALTFAHGGVLCVVQGTELEEGLPVLNLTCVVAWDLPDSADPEHDVPRRVGLGVGEGLFGTPRVVRGERGWDVTLRYAFPAAGLGEGPMGTLLMLVVSSASSMRAELVGG
;
A
#
# COMPACT_ATOMS: atom_id res chain seq x y z
N MET A 1 4.10 18.52 3.43
CA MET A 1 4.23 17.07 3.17
C MET A 1 3.04 16.51 2.40
N LEU A 2 1.83 16.43 2.97
CA LEU A 2 0.66 15.83 2.28
C LEU A 2 0.31 16.54 0.96
N ALA A 3 0.40 17.87 0.90
CA ALA A 3 0.23 18.60 -0.36
C ALA A 3 1.26 18.19 -1.44
N THR A 4 2.51 17.95 -1.05
CA THR A 4 3.57 17.45 -1.93
C THR A 4 3.29 16.03 -2.39
N ALA A 5 2.79 15.16 -1.49
CA ALA A 5 2.40 13.80 -1.82
C ALA A 5 1.23 13.79 -2.81
N LYS A 6 0.24 14.66 -2.60
CA LYS A 6 -0.89 14.85 -3.52
C LYS A 6 -0.42 15.28 -4.90
N GLY A 7 0.38 16.36 -5.00
CA GLY A 7 0.93 16.82 -6.27
C GLY A 7 1.78 15.76 -6.99
N ALA A 8 2.55 14.97 -6.24
CA ALA A 8 3.32 13.85 -6.79
C ALA A 8 2.42 12.74 -7.36
N LEU A 9 1.35 12.36 -6.64
CA LEU A 9 0.43 11.28 -7.02
C LEU A 9 -0.49 11.69 -8.18
N GLU A 10 -0.92 12.95 -8.23
CA GLU A 10 -1.78 13.48 -9.30
C GLU A 10 -1.12 13.45 -10.70
N ARG A 11 0.19 13.21 -10.77
CA ARG A 11 0.90 12.96 -12.02
C ARG A 11 0.64 11.58 -12.62
N PHE A 12 0.13 10.64 -11.82
CA PHE A 12 -0.06 9.24 -12.18
C PHE A 12 -1.50 8.76 -12.02
N HIS A 13 -2.23 9.34 -11.06
CA HIS A 13 -3.54 8.86 -10.60
C HIS A 13 -4.50 10.00 -10.32
N ASP A 14 -5.80 9.71 -10.40
CA ASP A 14 -6.83 10.56 -9.81
C ASP A 14 -6.80 10.37 -8.29
N VAL A 15 -6.56 11.47 -7.56
CA VAL A 15 -6.40 11.46 -6.10
C VAL A 15 -7.55 12.19 -5.44
N THR A 16 -8.22 11.52 -4.51
CA THR A 16 -9.25 12.13 -3.65
C THR A 16 -8.66 12.45 -2.29
N ALA A 17 -8.90 13.66 -1.78
CA ALA A 17 -8.57 14.02 -0.41
C ALA A 17 -9.85 13.94 0.45
N ASP A 18 -9.75 13.27 1.59
CA ASP A 18 -10.80 13.23 2.64
C ASP A 18 -10.71 14.49 3.54
N ASP A 19 -11.74 14.72 4.34
CA ASP A 19 -11.86 15.78 5.34
C ASP A 19 -10.73 15.74 6.39
N ASP A 20 -10.17 14.55 6.65
CA ASP A 20 -9.01 14.34 7.54
C ASP A 20 -7.65 14.58 6.85
N GLY A 21 -7.66 14.88 5.55
CA GLY A 21 -6.48 15.10 4.72
C GLY A 21 -5.83 13.82 4.18
N ALA A 22 -6.40 12.64 4.44
CA ALA A 22 -5.95 11.40 3.84
C ALA A 22 -6.16 11.43 2.32
N LEU A 23 -5.18 10.90 1.59
CA LEU A 23 -5.21 10.84 0.12
C LEU A 23 -5.55 9.42 -0.31
N THR A 24 -6.63 9.25 -1.06
CA THR A 24 -7.08 7.97 -1.59
C THR A 24 -6.96 7.95 -3.11
N PHE A 25 -6.43 6.86 -3.65
CA PHE A 25 -6.31 6.63 -5.10
C PHE A 25 -6.27 5.13 -5.39
N ALA A 26 -6.40 4.75 -6.66
CA ALA A 26 -6.32 3.35 -7.07
C ALA A 26 -5.23 3.14 -8.12
N HIS A 27 -4.56 1.99 -8.05
CA HIS A 27 -3.54 1.56 -9.02
C HIS A 27 -3.61 0.04 -9.21
N GLY A 28 -3.72 -0.43 -10.45
CA GLY A 28 -3.70 -1.87 -10.75
C GLY A 28 -4.74 -2.69 -9.97
N GLY A 29 -5.91 -2.09 -9.67
CA GLY A 29 -6.97 -2.73 -8.87
C GLY A 29 -6.72 -2.79 -7.36
N VAL A 30 -5.67 -2.11 -6.87
CA VAL A 30 -5.35 -1.91 -5.45
C VAL A 30 -5.83 -0.51 -5.04
N LEU A 31 -6.59 -0.43 -3.95
CA LEU A 31 -6.95 0.84 -3.33
C LEU A 31 -5.85 1.27 -2.35
N CYS A 32 -5.36 2.49 -2.49
CA CYS A 32 -4.24 3.02 -1.72
C CYS A 32 -4.67 4.25 -0.94
N VAL A 33 -4.23 4.33 0.31
CA VAL A 33 -4.46 5.46 1.21
C VAL A 33 -3.13 5.95 1.75
N VAL A 34 -2.86 7.25 1.60
CA VAL A 34 -1.69 7.94 2.16
C VAL A 34 -2.15 8.88 3.27
N GLN A 35 -1.56 8.72 4.44
CA GLN A 35 -1.78 9.57 5.59
C GLN A 35 -0.46 10.20 6.02
N GLY A 36 -0.54 11.43 6.52
CA GLY A 36 0.61 12.15 7.05
C GLY A 36 0.49 12.34 8.56
N THR A 37 1.60 12.18 9.28
CA THR A 37 1.68 12.47 10.70
C THR A 37 3.02 13.11 11.02
N GLU A 38 3.04 14.07 11.93
CA GLU A 38 4.27 14.61 12.51
C GLU A 38 4.54 13.87 13.83
N LEU A 39 5.60 13.06 13.87
CA LEU A 39 5.91 12.27 15.07
C LEU A 39 6.64 13.10 16.13
N GLU A 40 7.44 14.06 15.66
CA GLU A 40 8.26 14.99 16.43
C GLU A 40 8.59 16.20 15.53
N GLU A 41 9.05 17.31 16.09
CA GLU A 41 9.36 18.51 15.32
C GLU A 41 10.38 18.23 14.22
N GLY A 42 9.99 18.42 12.96
CA GLY A 42 10.86 18.15 11.82
C GLY A 42 10.96 16.67 11.42
N LEU A 43 10.14 15.79 12.02
CA LEU A 43 9.99 14.39 11.62
C LEU A 43 8.57 14.09 11.06
N PRO A 44 8.20 14.66 9.90
CA PRO A 44 6.97 14.31 9.22
C PRO A 44 7.12 12.94 8.53
N VAL A 45 6.19 12.05 8.81
CA VAL A 45 6.14 10.67 8.30
C VAL A 45 4.89 10.49 7.46
N LEU A 46 5.05 9.89 6.28
CA LEU A 46 3.94 9.37 5.49
C LEU A 46 3.74 7.89 5.78
N ASN A 47 2.49 7.48 5.96
CA ASN A 47 2.08 6.09 6.03
C ASN A 47 1.20 5.79 4.80
N LEU A 48 1.66 4.89 3.94
CA LEU A 48 0.92 4.39 2.79
C LEU A 48 0.37 2.99 3.13
N THR A 49 -0.93 2.81 2.97
CA THR A 49 -1.62 1.54 3.12
C THR A 49 -2.27 1.17 1.80
N CYS A 50 -1.87 0.02 1.26
CA CYS A 50 -2.43 -0.57 0.05
C CYS A 50 -3.32 -1.76 0.44
N VAL A 51 -4.58 -1.72 0.04
CA VAL A 51 -5.49 -2.85 0.07
C VAL A 51 -5.18 -3.74 -1.13
N VAL A 52 -4.45 -4.82 -0.89
CA VAL A 52 -3.98 -5.73 -1.95
C VAL A 52 -5.14 -6.60 -2.42
N ALA A 53 -5.84 -7.24 -1.49
CA ALA A 53 -7.01 -8.07 -1.76
C ALA A 53 -7.84 -8.24 -0.49
N TRP A 54 -9.15 -8.41 -0.66
CA TRP A 54 -10.11 -8.68 0.42
C TRP A 54 -10.85 -9.98 0.14
N ASP A 55 -11.34 -10.60 1.21
CA ASP A 55 -12.20 -11.78 1.15
C ASP A 55 -11.60 -12.93 0.33
N LEU A 56 -10.27 -13.11 0.36
CA LEU A 56 -9.64 -14.22 -0.35
C LEU A 56 -10.08 -15.55 0.27
N PRO A 57 -10.36 -16.60 -0.53
CA PRO A 57 -10.84 -17.87 -0.02
C PRO A 57 -9.91 -18.49 1.03
N ASP A 58 -10.52 -19.10 2.03
CA ASP A 58 -9.81 -19.93 2.99
C ASP A 58 -9.64 -21.33 2.39
N SER A 59 -8.44 -21.63 1.90
CA SER A 59 -8.14 -22.88 1.19
C SER A 59 -7.22 -23.78 2.01
N ALA A 60 -7.54 -25.06 2.06
CA ALA A 60 -6.67 -26.09 2.62
C ALA A 60 -5.55 -26.53 1.65
N ASP A 61 -5.63 -26.12 0.37
CA ASP A 61 -4.61 -26.39 -0.62
C ASP A 61 -3.39 -25.45 -0.41
N PRO A 62 -2.18 -25.97 -0.16
CA PRO A 62 -0.98 -25.16 0.06
C PRO A 62 -0.60 -24.21 -1.08
N GLU A 63 -1.06 -24.46 -2.31
CA GLU A 63 -0.85 -23.56 -3.46
C GLU A 63 -1.80 -22.36 -3.44
N HIS A 64 -2.92 -22.45 -2.73
CA HIS A 64 -3.95 -21.42 -2.61
C HIS A 64 -4.07 -20.83 -1.19
N ASP A 65 -3.35 -21.40 -0.21
CA ASP A 65 -3.29 -20.91 1.17
C ASP A 65 -2.56 -19.55 1.26
N VAL A 66 -3.35 -18.48 1.42
CA VAL A 66 -2.87 -17.08 1.38
C VAL A 66 -1.81 -16.79 2.46
N PRO A 67 -2.03 -17.05 3.77
CA PRO A 67 -0.99 -16.92 4.79
C PRO A 67 0.33 -17.60 4.42
N ARG A 68 0.26 -18.83 3.91
CA ARG A 68 1.46 -19.59 3.53
C ARG A 68 2.19 -18.96 2.35
N ARG A 69 1.47 -18.57 1.30
CA ARG A 69 2.05 -17.92 0.11
C ARG A 69 2.77 -16.63 0.47
N VAL A 70 2.13 -15.77 1.27
CA VAL A 70 2.76 -14.53 1.76
C VAL A 70 3.97 -14.83 2.64
N GLY A 71 3.87 -15.83 3.52
CA GLY A 71 5.01 -16.28 4.34
C GLY A 71 6.19 -16.87 3.56
N LEU A 72 5.97 -17.30 2.31
CA LEU A 72 7.00 -17.82 1.42
C LEU A 72 7.58 -16.78 0.45
N GLY A 73 7.15 -15.51 0.55
CA GLY A 73 7.77 -14.41 -0.19
C GLY A 73 6.86 -13.72 -1.21
N VAL A 74 5.57 -14.11 -1.32
CA VAL A 74 4.62 -13.33 -2.14
C VAL A 74 4.51 -11.91 -1.57
N GLY A 75 4.87 -10.93 -2.39
CA GLY A 75 4.92 -9.52 -1.98
C GLY A 75 6.14 -9.14 -1.15
N GLU A 76 7.18 -9.98 -1.07
CA GLU A 76 8.47 -9.61 -0.48
C GLU A 76 9.15 -8.51 -1.30
N GLY A 77 9.70 -7.52 -0.61
CA GLY A 77 10.42 -6.41 -1.23
C GLY A 77 10.88 -5.38 -0.22
N LEU A 78 11.64 -4.38 -0.69
CA LEU A 78 12.13 -3.30 0.15
C LEU A 78 11.05 -2.26 0.48
N PHE A 79 9.98 -2.20 -0.34
CA PHE A 79 9.00 -1.12 -0.33
C PHE A 79 7.63 -1.63 0.07
N GLY A 80 7.52 -1.90 1.36
CA GLY A 80 6.29 -2.26 2.03
C GLY A 80 6.34 -3.64 2.66
N THR A 81 5.52 -3.83 3.69
CA THR A 81 5.40 -5.08 4.40
C THR A 81 3.97 -5.61 4.23
N PRO A 82 3.79 -6.81 3.68
CA PRO A 82 2.48 -7.42 3.59
C PRO A 82 2.01 -7.85 4.98
N ARG A 83 0.70 -7.73 5.21
CA ARG A 83 0.01 -8.23 6.39
C ARG A 83 -1.22 -8.99 5.93
N VAL A 84 -1.31 -10.24 6.37
CA VAL A 84 -2.48 -11.11 6.18
C VAL A 84 -3.28 -11.11 7.48
N VAL A 85 -4.59 -10.91 7.38
CA VAL A 85 -5.51 -10.88 8.52
C VAL A 85 -6.70 -11.76 8.21
N ARG A 86 -7.17 -12.53 9.19
CA ARG A 86 -8.42 -13.28 9.06
C ARG A 86 -9.59 -12.31 9.22
N GLY A 87 -10.33 -12.07 8.14
CA GLY A 87 -11.61 -11.35 8.16
C GLY A 87 -12.78 -12.32 8.40
N GLU A 88 -14.01 -11.84 8.27
CA GLU A 88 -15.21 -12.69 8.42
C GLU A 88 -15.40 -13.64 7.23
N ARG A 89 -15.07 -13.18 6.02
CA ARG A 89 -15.33 -13.86 4.75
C ARG A 89 -14.11 -14.51 4.11
N GLY A 90 -12.96 -14.48 4.78
CA GLY A 90 -11.73 -15.06 4.25
C GLY A 90 -10.50 -14.34 4.78
N TRP A 91 -9.48 -14.25 3.93
CA TRP A 91 -8.22 -13.57 4.22
C TRP A 91 -8.18 -12.20 3.55
N ASP A 92 -7.84 -11.18 4.34
CA ASP A 92 -7.59 -9.83 3.86
C ASP A 92 -6.08 -9.58 3.85
N VAL A 93 -5.60 -8.97 2.77
CA VAL A 93 -4.18 -8.68 2.57
C VAL A 93 -4.00 -7.19 2.36
N THR A 94 -3.13 -6.61 3.19
CA THR A 94 -2.70 -5.21 3.08
C THR A 94 -1.20 -5.16 2.92
N LEU A 95 -0.68 -4.12 2.27
CA LEU A 95 0.74 -3.82 2.20
C LEU A 95 0.95 -2.40 2.74
N ARG A 96 1.81 -2.25 3.73
CA ARG A 96 2.01 -0.98 4.44
C ARG A 96 3.46 -0.54 4.34
N TYR A 97 3.67 0.75 4.11
CA TYR A 97 5.00 1.35 4.12
C TYR A 97 4.94 2.73 4.78
N ALA A 98 5.84 2.97 5.73
CA ALA A 98 5.97 4.26 6.39
C ALA A 98 7.40 4.79 6.20
N PHE A 99 7.53 6.07 5.87
CA PHE A 99 8.83 6.69 5.66
C PHE A 99 8.83 8.18 6.06
N PRO A 100 9.96 8.70 6.57
CA PRO A 100 10.14 10.14 6.75
C PRO A 100 10.10 10.85 5.40
N ALA A 101 9.32 11.91 5.31
CA ALA A 101 9.18 12.68 4.08
C ALA A 101 9.82 14.07 4.17
N ALA A 102 10.54 14.36 5.26
CA ALA A 102 11.34 15.57 5.40
C ALA A 102 12.33 15.69 4.23
N GLY A 103 12.35 16.88 3.60
CA GLY A 103 13.26 17.17 2.49
C GLY A 103 12.90 16.53 1.15
N LEU A 104 11.83 15.74 1.05
CA LEU A 104 11.40 15.16 -0.23
C LEU A 104 10.52 16.13 -1.02
N GLY A 105 10.94 16.44 -2.25
CA GLY A 105 10.11 17.10 -3.26
C GLY A 105 9.20 16.11 -4.01
N GLU A 106 8.33 16.63 -4.88
CA GLU A 106 7.32 15.82 -5.59
C GLU A 106 7.92 14.66 -6.40
N GLY A 107 9.04 14.88 -7.09
CA GLY A 107 9.69 13.84 -7.90
C GLY A 107 10.13 12.62 -7.08
N PRO A 108 11.08 12.78 -6.14
CA PRO A 108 11.51 11.69 -5.27
C PRO A 108 10.37 11.06 -4.46
N MET A 109 9.42 11.88 -3.98
CA MET A 109 8.26 11.40 -3.24
C MET A 109 7.34 10.52 -4.11
N GLY A 110 7.06 10.95 -5.34
CA GLY A 110 6.30 10.18 -6.32
C GLY A 110 6.98 8.85 -6.62
N THR A 111 8.31 8.83 -6.81
CA THR A 111 9.05 7.58 -7.02
C THR A 111 8.87 6.60 -5.86
N LEU A 112 9.06 7.05 -4.60
CA LEU A 112 8.90 6.17 -3.43
C LEU A 112 7.46 5.62 -3.31
N LEU A 113 6.46 6.49 -3.47
CA LEU A 113 5.06 6.08 -3.44
C LEU A 113 4.76 5.05 -4.55
N MET A 114 5.23 5.30 -5.77
CA MET A 114 5.01 4.39 -6.90
C MET A 114 5.73 3.06 -6.77
N LEU A 115 6.90 3.00 -6.14
CA LEU A 115 7.57 1.73 -5.84
C LEU A 115 6.70 0.84 -4.93
N VAL A 116 6.15 1.40 -3.85
CA VAL A 116 5.27 0.68 -2.91
C VAL A 116 3.97 0.24 -3.60
N VAL A 117 3.35 1.14 -4.36
CA VAL A 117 2.09 0.87 -5.06
C VAL A 117 2.27 -0.21 -6.13
N SER A 118 3.38 -0.18 -6.88
CA SER A 118 3.69 -1.19 -7.90
C SER A 118 3.95 -2.57 -7.28
N SER A 119 4.60 -2.61 -6.11
CA SER A 119 4.75 -3.84 -5.32
C SER A 119 3.39 -4.40 -4.88
N ALA A 120 2.49 -3.53 -4.41
CA ALA A 120 1.14 -3.95 -4.02
C ALA A 120 0.33 -4.52 -5.20
N SER A 121 0.36 -3.89 -6.38
CA SER A 121 -0.36 -4.40 -7.56
C SER A 121 0.22 -5.71 -8.09
N SER A 122 1.55 -5.86 -8.03
CA SER A 122 2.21 -7.13 -8.42
C SER A 122 1.80 -8.26 -7.48
N MET A 123 1.82 -8.00 -6.17
CA MET A 123 1.35 -8.95 -5.15
C MET A 123 -0.13 -9.31 -5.35
N ARG A 124 -0.98 -8.33 -5.66
CA ARG A 124 -2.39 -8.57 -5.96
C ARG A 124 -2.55 -9.49 -7.17
N ALA A 125 -1.81 -9.26 -8.24
CA ALA A 125 -1.88 -10.07 -9.45
C ALA A 125 -1.52 -11.53 -9.17
N GLU A 126 -0.51 -11.76 -8.34
CA GLU A 126 -0.13 -13.10 -7.90
C GLU A 126 -1.20 -13.76 -7.03
N LEU A 127 -1.75 -13.05 -6.04
CA LEU A 127 -2.73 -13.61 -5.10
C LEU A 127 -4.09 -13.90 -5.73
N VAL A 128 -4.54 -13.08 -6.70
CA VAL A 128 -5.90 -13.18 -7.29
C VAL A 128 -5.89 -13.85 -8.67
N GLY A 129 -4.77 -13.78 -9.39
CA GLY A 129 -4.64 -14.40 -10.72
C GLY A 129 -4.06 -15.81 -10.71
N GLY A 130 -3.56 -16.27 -9.55
CA GLY A 130 -3.09 -17.63 -9.31
C GLY A 130 -4.22 -18.59 -8.96
#